data_AF-A8F342-F1
#
_entry.id   AF-A8F342-F1
#
_cell.length_a   1.000
_cell.length_b   1.000
_cell.length_c   1.000
_cell.angle_alpha   90.00
_cell.angle_beta   90.00
_cell.angle_gamma   90.00
#
_symmetry.space_group_name_H-M   'P 1'
#
loop_
_entity.id
_entity.type
_entity.pdbx_description
1 polymer ?
#
loop_
_entity_poly.entity_id
_entity_poly.type
_entity_poly.pdbx_seq_one_letter_code
_entity_poly.pdbx_strand_id
1 'polypeptide(L)'
;MDISLRIQKFLSQKIKTYKIQQKDLVLGTSLSRSTISKLLNAILLNPNIITILKIATFFECDIDEVLGRAKFIKNTKKYQLYVSLTLNDINNHLLSFLKTKIQQLNITEYILEKNCRVGSSTITHFINTNSDNRILSTKVIVKLADYFQISIDEMIGRTKI
;
A
#
# COMPACT_ATOMS: atom_id res chain seq x y z
N MET A 1 0.22 -16.11 4.26
CA MET A 1 -0.38 -15.89 2.93
C MET A 1 0.34 -14.75 2.24
N ASP A 2 0.95 -15.04 1.09
CA ASP A 2 1.71 -14.07 0.28
C ASP A 2 0.83 -12.92 -0.21
N ILE A 3 1.43 -11.73 -0.39
CA ILE A 3 0.75 -10.52 -0.89
C ILE A 3 0.10 -10.80 -2.24
N SER A 4 0.79 -11.52 -3.13
CA SER A 4 0.27 -11.91 -4.45
C SER A 4 -1.04 -12.69 -4.37
N LEU A 5 -1.12 -13.68 -3.49
CA LEU A 5 -2.31 -14.50 -3.28
C LEU A 5 -3.47 -13.69 -2.69
N ARG A 6 -3.18 -12.74 -1.79
CA ARG A 6 -4.20 -11.87 -1.21
C ARG A 6 -4.82 -10.96 -2.27
N ILE A 7 -3.98 -10.35 -3.11
CA ILE A 7 -4.44 -9.50 -4.21
C ILE A 7 -5.22 -10.32 -5.25
N GLN A 8 -4.74 -11.52 -5.62
CA GLN A 8 -5.47 -12.41 -6.53
C GLN A 8 -6.86 -12.74 -5.98
N LYS A 9 -6.95 -13.10 -4.70
CA LYS A 9 -8.22 -13.44 -4.04
C LYS A 9 -9.18 -12.24 -4.08
N PHE A 10 -8.69 -11.05 -3.72
CA PHE A 10 -9.46 -9.81 -3.77
C PHE A 10 -9.99 -9.54 -5.19
N LEU A 11 -9.10 -9.56 -6.20
CA LEU A 11 -9.48 -9.28 -7.59
C LEU A 11 -10.50 -10.29 -8.11
N SER A 12 -10.30 -11.59 -7.82
CA SER A 12 -11.20 -12.65 -8.25
C SER A 12 -12.60 -12.53 -7.63
N GLN A 13 -12.68 -12.07 -6.38
CA GLN A 13 -13.96 -11.77 -5.72
C GLN A 13 -14.64 -10.57 -6.37
N LYS A 14 -13.93 -9.45 -6.52
CA LYS A 14 -14.49 -8.23 -7.11
C LYS A 14 -14.93 -8.43 -8.56
N ILE A 15 -14.14 -9.15 -9.37
CA ILE A 15 -14.50 -9.48 -10.76
C ILE A 15 -15.86 -10.19 -10.83
N LYS A 16 -16.08 -11.19 -9.96
CA LYS A 16 -17.34 -11.93 -9.91
C LYS A 16 -18.49 -11.05 -9.43
N THR A 17 -18.28 -10.26 -8.38
CA THR A 17 -19.32 -9.41 -7.80
C THR A 17 -19.79 -8.32 -8.75
N TYR A 18 -18.85 -7.60 -9.39
CA TYR A 18 -19.16 -6.49 -10.28
C TYR A 18 -19.35 -6.91 -11.75
N LYS A 19 -19.20 -8.21 -12.06
CA LYS A 19 -19.29 -8.77 -13.42
C LYS A 19 -18.40 -8.06 -14.45
N ILE A 20 -17.24 -7.57 -14.01
CA ILE A 20 -16.26 -6.87 -14.84
C ILE A 20 -15.34 -7.85 -15.57
N GLN A 21 -14.85 -7.47 -16.75
CA GLN A 21 -13.89 -8.23 -17.52
C GLN A 21 -12.47 -7.71 -17.29
N GLN A 22 -11.47 -8.53 -17.66
CA GLN A 22 -10.05 -8.14 -17.56
C GLN A 22 -9.76 -6.83 -18.34
N LYS A 23 -10.43 -6.61 -19.47
CA LYS A 23 -10.27 -5.39 -20.27
C LYS A 23 -10.71 -4.13 -19.49
N ASP A 24 -11.73 -4.24 -18.66
CA ASP A 24 -12.26 -3.12 -17.88
C ASP A 24 -11.27 -2.75 -16.78
N LEU A 25 -10.62 -3.74 -16.17
CA LEU A 25 -9.51 -3.51 -15.23
C LEU A 25 -8.32 -2.82 -15.89
N VAL A 26 -7.93 -3.24 -17.09
CA VAL A 26 -6.82 -2.63 -17.82
C VAL A 26 -7.10 -1.15 -18.08
N LEU A 27 -8.30 -0.84 -18.58
CA LEU A 27 -8.71 0.53 -18.86
C LEU A 27 -8.84 1.36 -17.57
N GLY A 28 -9.58 0.85 -16.58
CA GLY A 28 -9.90 1.60 -15.37
C GLY A 28 -8.73 1.80 -14.41
N THR A 29 -7.76 0.88 -14.38
CA THR A 29 -6.55 1.03 -13.54
C THR A 29 -5.38 1.68 -14.28
N SER A 30 -5.45 1.78 -15.61
CA SER A 30 -4.31 2.16 -16.45
C SER A 30 -3.06 1.31 -16.16
N LEU A 31 -3.25 0.01 -15.90
CA LEU A 31 -2.19 -0.98 -15.76
C LEU A 31 -2.09 -1.79 -17.04
N SER A 32 -0.89 -2.24 -17.39
CA SER A 32 -0.72 -3.07 -18.59
C SER A 32 -1.50 -4.38 -18.45
N ARG A 33 -1.99 -4.92 -19.59
CA ARG A 33 -2.63 -6.24 -19.64
C ARG A 33 -1.76 -7.33 -19.02
N SER A 34 -0.44 -7.25 -19.21
CA SER A 34 0.52 -8.17 -18.61
C SER A 34 0.55 -8.07 -17.08
N THR A 35 0.49 -6.87 -16.52
CA THR A 35 0.45 -6.64 -15.06
C THR A 35 -0.83 -7.21 -14.47
N ILE A 36 -1.99 -6.88 -15.04
CA ILE A 36 -3.28 -7.42 -14.60
C ILE A 36 -3.29 -8.95 -14.69
N SER A 37 -2.80 -9.53 -15.79
CA SER A 37 -2.71 -10.99 -15.95
C SER A 37 -1.84 -11.62 -14.85
N LYS A 38 -0.66 -11.05 -14.58
CA LYS A 38 0.22 -11.56 -13.51
C LYS A 38 -0.41 -11.44 -12.12
N LEU A 39 -1.19 -10.40 -11.85
CA LEU A 39 -1.92 -10.24 -10.59
C LEU A 39 -3.04 -11.27 -10.43
N LEU A 40 -3.84 -11.49 -11.48
CA LEU A 40 -4.95 -12.47 -11.48
C LEU A 40 -4.47 -13.92 -11.36
N ASN A 41 -3.24 -14.20 -11.76
CA ASN A 41 -2.62 -15.51 -11.64
C ASN A 41 -1.68 -15.63 -10.41
N ALA A 42 -1.62 -14.61 -9.53
CA ALA A 42 -0.69 -14.53 -8.40
C ALA A 42 0.81 -14.70 -8.77
N ILE A 43 1.18 -14.41 -10.02
CA ILE A 43 2.56 -14.48 -10.52
C ILE A 43 3.36 -13.24 -10.12
N LEU A 44 2.72 -12.07 -9.99
CA LEU A 44 3.39 -10.85 -9.56
C LEU A 44 3.60 -10.86 -8.04
N LEU A 45 4.76 -11.35 -7.60
CA LEU A 45 5.07 -11.59 -6.18
C LEU A 45 5.23 -10.30 -5.35
N ASN A 46 5.74 -9.23 -5.95
CA ASN A 46 6.00 -7.97 -5.27
C ASN A 46 5.41 -6.79 -6.05
N PRO A 47 4.07 -6.64 -6.13
CA PRO A 47 3.47 -5.47 -6.75
C PRO A 47 3.90 -4.21 -6.00
N ASN A 48 4.27 -3.16 -6.72
CA ASN A 48 4.61 -1.88 -6.11
C ASN A 48 3.35 -1.22 -5.50
N ILE A 49 3.56 -0.29 -4.58
CA ILE A 49 2.46 0.39 -3.88
C ILE A 49 1.55 1.14 -4.86
N ILE A 50 2.10 1.70 -5.95
CA ILE A 50 1.35 2.39 -7.00
C ILE A 50 0.36 1.46 -7.71
N THR A 51 0.75 0.23 -7.98
CA THR A 51 -0.12 -0.78 -8.61
C THR A 51 -1.29 -1.09 -7.68
N ILE A 52 -1.01 -1.26 -6.38
CA ILE A 52 -2.03 -1.54 -5.37
C ILE A 52 -2.96 -0.34 -5.20
N LEU A 53 -2.41 0.87 -5.17
CA LEU A 53 -3.16 2.12 -5.13
C LEU A 53 -4.11 2.26 -6.32
N LYS A 54 -3.64 2.00 -7.55
CA LYS A 54 -4.46 2.03 -8.77
C LYS A 54 -5.64 1.06 -8.69
N ILE A 55 -5.41 -0.15 -8.16
CA ILE A 55 -6.46 -1.14 -7.93
C ILE A 55 -7.45 -0.64 -6.87
N ALA A 56 -6.94 -0.14 -5.75
CA ALA A 56 -7.75 0.37 -4.64
C ALA A 56 -8.63 1.54 -5.07
N THR A 57 -8.10 2.44 -5.91
CA THR A 57 -8.83 3.58 -6.47
C THR A 57 -9.89 3.14 -7.47
N PHE A 58 -9.59 2.19 -8.36
CA PHE A 58 -10.57 1.66 -9.30
C PHE A 58 -11.79 1.01 -8.61
N PHE A 59 -11.57 0.33 -7.48
CA PHE A 59 -12.64 -0.29 -6.70
C PHE A 59 -13.18 0.59 -5.57
N GLU A 60 -12.74 1.85 -5.47
CA GLU A 60 -13.12 2.80 -4.42
C GLU A 60 -13.04 2.19 -3.01
N CYS A 61 -11.89 1.59 -2.69
CA CYS A 61 -11.69 0.86 -1.43
C CYS A 61 -10.33 1.15 -0.78
N ASP A 62 -10.20 0.71 0.48
CA ASP A 62 -8.97 0.78 1.25
C ASP A 62 -7.90 -0.15 0.63
N ILE A 63 -6.64 0.30 0.64
CA ILE A 63 -5.49 -0.54 0.29
C ILE A 63 -5.44 -1.78 1.20
N ASP A 64 -5.84 -1.64 2.45
CA ASP A 64 -5.97 -2.75 3.39
C ASP A 64 -6.99 -3.80 2.91
N GLU A 65 -8.07 -3.41 2.20
CA GLU A 65 -9.02 -4.36 1.59
C GLU A 65 -8.34 -5.15 0.46
N VAL A 66 -7.60 -4.46 -0.42
CA VAL A 66 -6.85 -5.08 -1.54
C VAL A 66 -5.80 -6.07 -1.03
N LEU A 67 -5.13 -5.70 0.07
CA LEU A 67 -4.10 -6.52 0.70
C LEU A 67 -4.66 -7.51 1.72
N GLY A 68 -5.98 -7.63 1.87
CA GLY A 68 -6.62 -8.58 2.79
C GLY A 68 -6.24 -8.37 4.27
N ARG A 69 -5.99 -7.12 4.68
CA ARG A 69 -5.71 -6.67 6.05
C ARG A 69 -7.01 -6.24 6.74
N ALA A 70 -7.92 -7.21 6.94
CA ALA A 70 -9.29 -6.96 7.39
C ALA A 70 -9.42 -6.14 8.68
N LYS A 71 -8.45 -6.25 9.61
CA LYS A 71 -8.43 -5.50 10.88
C LYS A 71 -8.36 -3.98 10.72
N PHE A 72 -7.93 -3.47 9.56
CA PHE A 72 -7.73 -2.04 9.31
C PHE A 72 -8.72 -1.46 8.31
N ILE A 73 -9.65 -2.27 7.79
CA ILE A 73 -10.71 -1.80 6.91
C ILE A 73 -11.68 -0.98 7.76
N LYS A 74 -11.80 0.32 7.47
CA LYS A 74 -12.75 1.18 8.20
C LYS A 74 -14.16 0.86 7.68
N ASN A 75 -15.09 0.47 8.57
CA ASN A 75 -16.48 0.15 8.22
C ASN A 75 -17.31 1.37 7.76
N THR A 76 -16.69 2.54 7.69
CA THR A 76 -17.29 3.83 7.33
C THR A 76 -17.25 4.07 5.81
N LYS A 77 -17.65 3.08 5.00
CA LYS A 77 -17.67 3.19 3.53
C LYS A 77 -18.58 4.30 2.98
N LYS A 78 -19.44 4.90 3.81
CA LYS A 78 -20.49 5.79 3.33
C LYS A 78 -20.01 7.21 2.94
N TYR A 79 -18.83 7.65 3.40
CA TYR A 79 -18.33 9.02 3.16
C TYR A 79 -16.80 9.15 3.05
N GLN A 80 -16.06 8.05 2.90
CA GLN A 80 -14.60 8.09 2.92
C GLN A 80 -14.07 8.56 1.56
N LEU A 81 -13.66 9.83 1.49
CA LEU A 81 -13.06 10.42 0.29
C LEU A 81 -11.59 10.02 0.21
N TYR A 82 -11.25 9.22 -0.80
CA TYR A 82 -9.87 8.87 -1.12
C TYR A 82 -9.22 9.95 -1.99
N VAL A 83 -8.09 10.47 -1.55
CA VAL A 83 -7.30 11.43 -2.32
C VAL A 83 -6.48 10.68 -3.38
N SER A 84 -6.41 11.23 -4.59
CA SER A 84 -5.48 10.75 -5.62
C SER A 84 -4.05 11.14 -5.20
N LEU A 85 -3.17 10.15 -5.12
CA LEU A 85 -1.79 10.36 -4.69
C LEU A 85 -0.82 9.99 -5.82
N THR A 86 0.19 10.83 -6.00
CA THR A 86 1.38 10.51 -6.79
C THR A 86 2.39 9.73 -5.93
N LEU A 87 3.43 9.18 -6.57
CA LEU A 87 4.50 8.52 -5.85
C LEU A 87 5.23 9.48 -4.88
N ASN A 88 5.43 10.73 -5.29
CA ASN A 88 6.06 11.74 -4.44
C ASN A 88 5.20 12.05 -3.21
N ASP A 89 3.88 12.13 -3.37
CA ASP A 89 2.97 12.35 -2.24
C ASP A 89 3.08 11.20 -1.22
N ILE A 90 3.03 9.96 -1.71
CA ILE A 90 3.20 8.77 -0.86
C ILE A 90 4.54 8.82 -0.12
N ASN A 91 5.63 9.13 -0.83
CA ASN A 91 6.96 9.20 -0.24
C ASN A 91 7.09 10.30 0.82
N ASN A 92 6.52 11.48 0.55
CA ASN A 92 6.55 12.60 1.47
C ASN A 92 5.71 12.35 2.71
N HIS A 93 4.51 11.77 2.55
CA HIS A 93 3.67 11.36 3.68
C HIS A 93 4.33 10.27 4.51
N LEU A 94 4.89 9.23 3.88
CA LEU A 94 5.64 8.19 4.59
C LEU A 94 6.84 8.76 5.34
N LEU A 95 7.61 9.66 4.72
CA LEU A 95 8.74 10.31 5.39
C LEU A 95 8.31 11.10 6.62
N SER A 96 7.30 11.96 6.45
CA SER A 96 6.74 12.77 7.53
C SER A 96 6.20 11.90 8.67
N PHE A 97 5.45 10.86 8.32
CA PHE A 97 4.91 9.89 9.27
C PHE A 97 6.02 9.20 10.06
N LEU A 98 7.05 8.67 9.39
CA LEU A 98 8.15 7.96 10.04
C LEU A 98 8.96 8.89 10.96
N LYS A 99 9.33 10.08 10.50
CA LYS A 99 10.05 11.07 11.33
C LYS A 99 9.26 11.41 12.59
N THR A 100 7.96 11.67 12.43
CA THR A 100 7.06 11.98 13.54
C THR A 100 6.98 10.82 14.53
N LYS A 101 6.81 9.59 14.05
CA LYS A 101 6.69 8.41 14.92
C LYS A 101 7.99 8.05 15.65
N ILE A 102 9.14 8.19 14.98
CA ILE A 102 10.46 7.97 15.56
C ILE A 102 10.69 8.96 16.72
N GLN A 103 10.36 10.24 16.50
CA GLN A 103 10.43 11.27 17.53
C GLN A 103 9.46 11.01 18.68
N GLN A 104 8.20 10.67 18.40
CA GLN A 104 7.18 10.38 19.42
C GLN A 104 7.54 9.19 20.31
N LEU A 105 8.17 8.16 19.73
CA LEU A 105 8.57 6.96 20.46
C LEU A 105 9.97 7.08 21.09
N ASN A 106 10.71 8.15 20.80
CA ASN A 106 12.10 8.35 21.22
C ASN A 106 13.00 7.16 20.88
N ILE A 107 12.89 6.65 19.65
CA ILE A 107 13.72 5.55 19.12
C ILE A 107 14.60 6.05 17.96
N THR A 108 15.54 5.23 17.51
CA THR A 108 16.32 5.49 16.29
C THR A 108 15.73 4.74 15.09
N GLU A 109 16.12 5.13 13.87
CA GLU A 109 15.77 4.43 12.63
C GLU A 109 16.16 2.95 12.69
N TYR A 110 17.37 2.67 13.21
CA TYR A 110 17.88 1.32 13.39
C TYR A 110 17.00 0.47 14.34
N ILE A 111 16.55 1.06 15.45
CA ILE A 111 15.64 0.37 16.39
C ILE A 111 14.30 0.08 15.69
N LEU A 112 13.77 1.04 14.92
CA LEU A 112 12.55 0.82 14.15
C LEU A 112 12.73 -0.30 13.11
N GLU A 113 13.86 -0.34 12.41
CA GLU A 113 14.15 -1.41 11.44
C GLU A 113 14.14 -2.79 12.08
N LYS A 114 14.78 -2.91 13.25
CA LYS A 114 14.80 -4.14 14.04
C LYS A 114 13.40 -4.56 14.49
N ASN A 115 12.62 -3.61 15.01
CA ASN A 115 11.26 -3.86 15.50
C ASN A 115 10.31 -4.28 14.36
N CYS A 116 10.42 -3.66 13.19
CA CYS A 116 9.66 -4.02 12.00
C CYS A 116 10.22 -5.25 11.26
N ARG A 117 11.38 -5.78 11.69
CA ARG A 117 12.11 -6.87 11.02
C ARG A 117 12.35 -6.57 9.54
N VAL A 118 12.83 -5.37 9.25
CA VAL A 118 13.25 -4.94 7.90
C VAL A 118 14.77 -4.83 7.83
N GLY A 119 15.33 -4.66 6.63
CA GLY A 119 16.78 -4.56 6.47
C GLY A 119 17.35 -3.36 7.23
N SER A 120 18.53 -3.53 7.82
CA SER A 120 19.21 -2.60 8.76
C SER A 120 19.70 -1.27 8.14
N SER A 121 19.26 -0.97 6.94
CA SER A 121 19.52 0.31 6.26
C SER A 121 18.34 0.77 5.43
N THR A 122 17.24 0.02 5.39
CA THR A 122 16.10 0.29 4.50
C THR A 122 15.37 1.58 4.88
N ILE A 123 15.04 1.74 6.17
CA ILE A 123 14.35 2.93 6.67
C ILE A 123 15.36 4.07 6.78
N THR A 124 16.58 3.76 7.25
CA THR A 124 17.65 4.74 7.39
C THR A 124 17.97 5.41 6.04
N HIS A 125 18.14 4.64 4.97
CA HIS A 125 18.30 5.22 3.62
C HIS A 125 17.06 5.98 3.19
N PHE A 126 15.87 5.44 3.38
CA PHE A 126 14.65 6.13 2.97
C PHE A 126 14.49 7.51 3.62
N ILE A 127 14.85 7.64 4.91
CA ILE A 127 14.73 8.90 5.65
C ILE A 127 15.84 9.90 5.27
N ASN A 128 17.07 9.42 5.11
CA ASN A 128 18.24 10.28 4.93
C ASN A 128 18.55 10.61 3.46
N THR A 129 17.98 9.88 2.51
CA THR A 129 18.21 10.13 1.09
C THR A 129 17.31 11.25 0.59
N ASN A 130 17.92 12.32 0.06
CA ASN A 130 17.24 13.43 -0.63
C ASN A 130 17.00 13.12 -2.12
N SER A 131 16.59 11.90 -2.44
CA SER A 131 16.26 11.49 -3.81
C SER A 131 14.75 11.39 -3.97
N ASP A 132 14.25 11.96 -5.06
CA ASP A 132 12.85 11.84 -5.48
C ASP A 132 12.46 10.39 -5.83
N ASN A 133 13.44 9.51 -6.06
CA ASN A 133 13.23 8.11 -6.41
C ASN A 133 13.27 7.15 -5.20
N ARG A 134 13.29 7.65 -3.96
CA ARG A 134 13.23 6.80 -2.77
C ARG A 134 11.88 6.06 -2.73
N ILE A 135 11.86 4.73 -2.69
CA ILE A 135 10.61 3.98 -2.62
C ILE A 135 10.77 2.83 -1.64
N LEU A 136 9.89 2.77 -0.65
CA LEU A 136 9.75 1.58 0.19
C LEU A 136 8.97 0.51 -0.56
N SER A 137 9.45 -0.73 -0.52
CA SER A 137 8.69 -1.85 -1.06
C SER A 137 7.35 -2.00 -0.31
N THR A 138 6.33 -2.50 -1.00
CA THR A 138 5.02 -2.79 -0.38
C THR A 138 5.15 -3.66 0.86
N LYS A 139 6.07 -4.64 0.87
CA LYS A 139 6.32 -5.50 2.03
C LYS A 139 6.80 -4.69 3.25
N VAL A 140 7.66 -3.70 3.03
CA VAL A 140 8.15 -2.82 4.09
C VAL A 140 7.02 -1.90 4.59
N ILE A 141 6.24 -1.31 3.67
CA ILE A 141 5.07 -0.48 3.99
C ILE A 141 4.07 -1.27 4.85
N VAL A 142 3.75 -2.50 4.48
CA VAL A 142 2.87 -3.40 5.24
C VAL A 142 3.43 -3.63 6.66
N LYS A 143 4.72 -3.97 6.77
CA LYS A 143 5.38 -4.19 8.08
C LYS A 143 5.35 -2.95 8.98
N LEU A 144 5.57 -1.77 8.41
CA LEU A 144 5.47 -0.50 9.13
C LEU A 144 4.04 -0.29 9.64
N ALA A 145 3.04 -0.42 8.75
CA ALA A 145 1.65 -0.23 9.12
C ALA A 145 1.18 -1.27 10.15
N ASP A 146 1.67 -2.51 10.08
CA ASP A 146 1.41 -3.53 11.10
C ASP A 146 2.07 -3.20 12.44
N TYR A 147 3.31 -2.69 12.45
CA TYR A 147 3.99 -2.28 13.68
C TYR A 147 3.27 -1.12 14.36
N PHE A 148 2.86 -0.10 13.61
CA PHE A 148 2.14 1.06 14.14
C PHE A 148 0.64 0.84 14.33
N GLN A 149 0.12 -0.35 14.02
CA GLN A 149 -1.31 -0.70 14.10
C GLN A 149 -2.24 0.32 13.41
N ILE A 150 -1.89 0.70 12.19
CA ILE A 150 -2.59 1.73 11.41
C ILE A 150 -2.95 1.21 10.01
N SER A 151 -3.97 1.80 9.37
CA SER A 151 -4.26 1.52 7.97
C SER A 151 -3.17 2.09 7.06
N ILE A 152 -2.95 1.45 5.91
CA ILE A 152 -1.98 1.94 4.94
C ILE A 152 -2.47 3.26 4.35
N ASP A 153 -3.77 3.39 4.10
CA ASP A 153 -4.36 4.63 3.61
C ASP A 153 -4.11 5.82 4.52
N GLU A 154 -4.20 5.64 5.85
CA GLU A 154 -3.90 6.69 6.82
C GLU A 154 -2.40 7.01 6.85
N MET A 155 -1.55 5.98 6.82
CA MET A 155 -0.10 6.13 6.83
C MET A 155 0.45 6.87 5.60
N ILE A 156 -0.17 6.69 4.42
CA ILE A 156 0.24 7.37 3.17
C ILE A 156 -0.55 8.66 2.90
N GLY A 157 -1.43 9.09 3.82
CA GLY A 157 -2.24 10.31 3.66
C GLY A 157 -3.32 10.21 2.57
N ARG A 158 -3.80 9.02 2.24
CA ARG A 158 -4.87 8.80 1.25
C ARG A 158 -6.26 9.09 1.80
N THR A 159 -6.43 9.00 3.12
CA THR A 159 -7.67 9.40 3.81
C THR A 159 -7.45 10.70 4.55
N LYS A 160 -8.29 11.72 4.29
CA LYS A 160 -8.39 12.88 5.18
C LYS A 160 -9.20 12.46 6.41
N ILE A 161 -8.60 12.61 7.59
CA ILE A 161 -9.32 12.56 8.88
C ILE A 161 -10.03 13.90 9.05
#